data_AF-A0AAN4HJR7-F1
#
_entry.id   AF-A0AAN4HJR7-F1
#
_cell.length_a   1.000
_cell.length_b   1.000
_cell.length_c   1.000
_cell.angle_alpha   90.00
_cell.angle_beta   90.00
_cell.angle_gamma   90.00
#
_symmetry.space_group_name_H-M   'P 1'
#
loop_
_entity.id
_entity.type
_entity.pdbx_description
1 polymer ?
#
loop_
_entity_poly.entity_id
_entity_poly.type
_entity_poly.pdbx_seq_one_letter_code
_entity_poly.pdbx_strand_id
1 'polypeptide(L)'
;MYYETEDGVIFVNNGYVDLNGNPVKKTKREYPFSYDPYVVWKKDYVEAKSHTVYSDRLLQWDYKKFEECCMDIWGNHRQGFNGREPEDIEKFLSKYFGEKVKLTVIMECCNVSSGYPIWVFYYEKLNNNL
;
A
#
# COMPACT_ATOMS: atom_id res chain seq x y z
N MET A 1 15.59 10.06 3.77
CA MET A 1 15.56 8.85 2.92
C MET A 1 16.11 9.25 1.56
N TYR A 2 17.04 8.48 1.00
CA TYR A 2 17.58 8.69 -0.34
C TYR A 2 17.23 7.46 -1.17
N TYR A 3 17.15 7.63 -2.48
CA TYR A 3 17.18 6.50 -3.40
C TYR A 3 18.20 6.80 -4.49
N GLU A 4 18.85 5.74 -4.94
CA GLU A 4 19.84 5.78 -6.00
C GLU A 4 19.11 5.58 -7.33
N THR A 5 19.39 6.47 -8.28
CA THR A 5 19.01 6.34 -9.69
C THR A 5 20.27 6.09 -10.52
N GLU A 6 20.12 5.67 -11.78
CA GLU A 6 21.26 5.54 -12.72
C GLU A 6 22.03 6.86 -12.91
N ASP A 7 21.36 8.00 -12.67
CA ASP A 7 21.90 9.36 -12.81
C ASP A 7 22.41 9.98 -11.50
N GLY A 8 22.33 9.27 -10.36
CA GLY A 8 22.87 9.72 -9.07
C GLY A 8 21.94 9.55 -7.86
N VAL A 9 22.30 10.19 -6.74
CA VAL A 9 21.58 10.09 -5.46
C VAL A 9 20.60 11.26 -5.31
N ILE A 10 19.30 10.98 -5.21
CA ILE A 10 18.28 12.00 -4.94
C ILE A 10 18.02 12.08 -3.42
N PHE A 11 18.28 13.25 -2.85
CA PHE A 11 18.02 13.57 -1.45
C PHE A 11 16.60 14.12 -1.29
N VAL A 12 15.69 13.33 -0.71
CA VAL A 12 14.31 13.77 -0.45
C VAL A 12 14.24 14.42 0.92
N ASN A 13 14.09 15.75 0.94
CA ASN A 13 14.16 16.59 2.15
C ASN A 13 13.09 16.26 3.20
N ASN A 14 12.00 15.56 2.82
CA ASN A 14 10.93 15.12 3.73
C ASN A 14 10.60 13.61 3.62
N GLY A 15 11.35 12.83 2.83
CA GLY A 15 11.18 11.37 2.72
C GLY A 15 9.93 10.85 2.00
N TYR A 16 8.96 11.71 1.65
CA TYR A 16 7.72 11.31 0.96
C TYR A 16 7.83 11.50 -0.56
N VAL A 17 7.66 10.43 -1.31
CA VAL A 17 7.66 10.43 -2.79
C VAL A 17 6.45 9.71 -3.36
N ASP A 18 6.03 10.11 -4.56
CA ASP A 18 5.01 9.42 -5.33
C ASP A 18 5.53 8.08 -5.90
N LEU A 19 4.67 7.38 -6.63
CA LEU A 19 5.00 6.08 -7.23
C LEU A 19 6.17 6.15 -8.23
N ASN A 20 6.37 7.30 -8.87
CA ASN A 20 7.43 7.58 -9.85
C ASN A 20 8.72 8.08 -9.19
N GLY A 21 8.73 8.25 -7.86
CA GLY A 21 9.86 8.78 -7.11
C GLY A 21 9.87 10.30 -7.00
N ASN A 22 8.91 11.02 -7.58
CA ASN A 22 8.89 12.47 -7.46
C ASN A 22 8.51 12.89 -6.02
N PRO A 23 9.08 13.97 -5.49
CA PRO A 23 8.64 14.54 -4.21
C PRO A 23 7.14 14.90 -4.24
N VAL A 24 6.41 14.51 -3.21
CA VAL A 24 5.00 14.91 -3.06
C VAL A 24 4.88 16.39 -2.69
N LYS A 25 3.83 17.07 -3.16
CA LYS A 25 3.64 18.52 -2.91
C LYS A 25 2.98 18.78 -1.57
N LYS A 26 1.94 18.00 -1.24
CA LYS A 26 1.22 18.08 0.03
C LYS A 26 1.65 16.95 0.94
N THR A 27 2.52 17.24 1.90
CA THR A 27 2.94 16.25 2.91
C THR A 27 1.85 16.02 3.95
N LYS A 28 1.78 14.82 4.53
CA LYS A 28 0.85 14.52 5.62
C LYS A 28 1.04 15.40 6.85
N ARG A 29 2.26 15.89 7.10
CA ARG A 29 2.55 16.81 8.21
C ARG A 29 1.89 18.18 8.04
N GLU A 30 1.92 18.70 6.81
CA GLU A 30 1.42 20.06 6.50
C GLU A 30 -0.07 20.02 6.12
N TYR A 31 -0.52 18.93 5.51
CA TYR A 31 -1.88 18.75 4.99
C TYR A 31 -2.50 17.45 5.52
N PRO A 32 -2.70 17.29 6.84
CA PRO A 32 -3.07 16.00 7.46
C PRO A 32 -4.38 15.37 6.94
N PHE A 33 -5.26 16.18 6.37
CA PHE A 33 -6.57 15.76 5.85
C PHE A 33 -6.70 15.93 4.33
N SER A 34 -5.61 16.22 3.61
CA SER A 34 -5.63 16.39 2.15
C SER A 34 -4.25 16.17 1.48
N TYR A 35 -3.39 15.38 2.11
CA TYR A 35 -2.04 15.10 1.60
C TYR A 35 -2.07 14.24 0.34
N ASP A 36 -1.03 14.41 -0.47
CA ASP A 36 -0.86 13.63 -1.68
C ASP A 36 -0.45 12.19 -1.31
N PRO A 37 -0.88 11.17 -2.09
CA PRO A 37 -0.42 9.81 -1.90
C PRO A 37 1.11 9.69 -1.92
N TYR A 38 1.67 8.89 -1.03
CA TYR A 38 3.10 8.63 -0.98
C TYR A 38 3.42 7.15 -0.81
N VAL A 39 4.59 6.74 -1.28
CA VAL A 39 5.12 5.38 -1.13
C VAL A 39 5.54 5.14 0.32
N VAL A 40 4.99 4.09 0.92
CA VAL A 40 5.42 3.54 2.22
C VAL A 40 6.47 2.46 2.01
N TRP A 41 6.29 1.63 0.98
CA TRP A 41 7.18 0.54 0.62
C TRP A 41 7.04 0.22 -0.87
N LYS A 42 8.14 -0.16 -1.54
CA LYS A 42 8.17 -0.52 -2.97
C LYS A 42 9.27 -1.55 -3.23
N LYS A 43 8.93 -2.62 -3.94
CA LYS A 43 9.87 -3.67 -4.38
C LYS A 43 9.38 -4.32 -5.68
N ASP A 44 10.28 -4.47 -6.64
CA ASP A 44 10.05 -5.16 -7.92
C ASP A 44 8.79 -4.71 -8.68
N TYR A 45 8.41 -3.44 -8.56
CA TYR A 45 7.19 -2.91 -9.19
C TYR A 45 7.34 -2.80 -10.71
N VAL A 46 6.43 -3.45 -11.44
CA VAL A 46 6.27 -3.33 -12.89
C VAL A 46 4.84 -2.96 -13.20
N GLU A 47 4.61 -1.74 -13.68
CA GLU A 47 3.27 -1.18 -13.92
C GLU A 47 2.39 -2.10 -14.79
N ALA A 48 2.94 -2.62 -15.88
CA ALA A 48 2.20 -3.48 -16.82
C ALA A 48 1.72 -4.83 -16.23
N LYS A 49 2.26 -5.25 -15.08
CA LYS A 49 1.88 -6.50 -14.40
C LYS A 49 1.03 -6.26 -13.16
N SER A 50 0.92 -5.01 -12.74
CA SER A 50 0.35 -4.69 -11.44
C SER A 50 -1.16 -4.56 -11.49
N HIS A 51 -1.82 -5.24 -10.56
CA HIS A 51 -3.16 -4.90 -10.11
C HIS A 51 -3.09 -3.89 -8.97
N THR A 52 -4.21 -3.25 -8.67
CA THR A 52 -4.32 -2.25 -7.62
C THR A 52 -5.58 -2.46 -6.80
N VAL A 53 -5.49 -2.34 -5.48
CA VAL A 53 -6.66 -2.34 -4.60
C VAL A 53 -6.49 -1.36 -3.45
N TYR A 54 -7.58 -0.73 -3.04
CA TYR A 54 -7.62 0.18 -1.91
C TYR A 54 -8.14 -0.55 -0.67
N SER A 55 -7.57 -0.26 0.50
CA SER A 55 -7.92 -0.92 1.77
C SER A 55 -9.40 -0.75 2.13
N ASP A 56 -9.99 0.40 1.83
CA ASP A 56 -11.40 0.67 2.08
C ASP A 56 -12.33 -0.15 1.17
N ARG A 57 -11.91 -0.45 -0.07
CA ARG A 57 -12.65 -1.34 -0.97
C ARG A 57 -12.67 -2.78 -0.48
N LEU A 58 -11.55 -3.27 0.07
CA LEU A 58 -11.49 -4.60 0.69
C LEU A 58 -12.49 -4.72 1.85
N LEU A 59 -12.60 -3.67 2.67
CA LEU A 59 -13.57 -3.62 3.77
C LEU A 59 -15.02 -3.55 3.25
N GLN A 60 -15.28 -2.75 2.21
CA GLN A 60 -16.62 -2.54 1.64
C GLN A 60 -17.14 -3.76 0.88
N TRP A 61 -16.28 -4.48 0.15
CA TRP A 61 -16.69 -5.62 -0.66
C TRP A 61 -17.09 -6.83 0.17
N ASP A 62 -16.32 -7.14 1.22
CA ASP A 62 -16.61 -8.23 2.13
C ASP A 62 -16.01 -7.96 3.50
N TYR A 63 -16.81 -7.32 4.35
CA TYR A 63 -16.44 -6.98 5.73
C TYR A 63 -16.06 -8.21 6.54
N LYS A 64 -16.83 -9.30 6.42
CA LYS A 64 -16.61 -10.51 7.22
C LYS A 64 -15.29 -11.16 6.84
N LYS A 65 -15.03 -11.30 5.55
CA LYS A 65 -13.76 -11.84 5.04
C LYS A 65 -12.56 -10.97 5.44
N PHE A 66 -12.73 -9.64 5.39
CA PHE A 66 -11.70 -8.71 5.84
C PHE A 66 -11.34 -8.94 7.31
N GLU A 67 -12.35 -9.00 8.18
CA GLU A 67 -12.18 -9.23 9.63
C GLU A 67 -11.53 -10.58 9.95
N GLU A 68 -11.97 -11.65 9.28
CA GLU A 68 -11.36 -12.98 9.41
C GLU A 68 -9.88 -12.96 9.00
N CYS A 69 -9.54 -12.30 7.89
CA CYS A 69 -8.15 -12.16 7.46
C CYS A 69 -7.34 -11.32 8.46
N CYS A 70 -7.91 -10.26 9.03
CA CYS A 70 -7.24 -9.44 10.02
C CYS A 70 -6.92 -10.22 11.30
N MET A 71 -7.89 -11.01 11.78
CA MET A 71 -7.73 -11.84 12.97
C MET A 71 -6.69 -12.93 12.75
N ASP A 72 -6.69 -13.58 11.58
CA ASP A 72 -5.77 -14.69 11.28
C ASP A 72 -4.31 -14.22 11.14
N ILE A 73 -4.07 -13.05 10.54
CA ILE A 73 -2.71 -12.57 10.28
C ILE A 73 -2.16 -11.75 11.45
N TRP A 74 -2.98 -10.90 12.09
CA TRP A 74 -2.51 -9.96 13.12
C TRP A 74 -3.13 -10.17 14.50
N GLY A 75 -4.04 -11.12 14.67
CA GLY A 75 -4.70 -11.39 15.95
C GLY A 75 -5.59 -10.23 16.44
N ASN A 76 -6.07 -9.37 15.54
CA ASN A 76 -6.92 -8.24 15.88
C ASN A 76 -7.83 -7.79 14.71
N HIS A 77 -8.78 -6.91 15.01
CA HIS A 77 -9.77 -6.36 14.07
C HIS A 77 -9.43 -4.95 13.56
N ARG A 78 -8.14 -4.56 13.57
CA ARG A 78 -7.75 -3.21 13.16
C ARG A 78 -7.86 -3.07 11.63
N GLN A 79 -8.51 -2.00 11.18
CA GLN A 79 -8.67 -1.68 9.75
C GLN A 79 -7.46 -0.96 9.16
N GLY A 80 -6.66 -0.31 10.01
CA GLY A 80 -5.46 0.43 9.60
C GLY A 80 -4.28 -0.49 9.29
N PHE A 81 -3.46 -0.08 8.31
CA PHE A 81 -2.25 -0.81 7.90
C PHE A 81 -0.94 -0.10 8.28
N ASN A 82 -1.02 0.94 9.13
CA ASN A 82 0.17 1.61 9.64
C ASN A 82 1.05 0.63 10.44
N GLY A 83 2.33 0.54 10.08
CA GLY A 83 3.30 -0.31 10.77
C GLY A 83 3.08 -1.82 10.61
N ARG A 84 2.27 -2.25 9.63
CA ARG A 84 2.20 -3.66 9.24
C ARG A 84 3.30 -3.97 8.24
N GLU A 85 3.99 -5.10 8.44
CA GLU A 85 5.08 -5.52 7.55
C GLU A 85 4.57 -5.93 6.16
N PRO A 86 5.30 -5.63 5.07
CA PRO A 86 4.90 -5.97 3.71
C PRO A 86 4.57 -7.45 3.51
N GLU A 87 5.34 -8.36 4.12
CA GLU A 87 5.14 -9.80 4.01
C GLU A 87 3.80 -10.25 4.61
N ASP A 88 3.35 -9.60 5.69
CA ASP A 88 2.06 -9.93 6.31
C ASP A 88 0.89 -9.33 5.52
N ILE A 89 1.09 -8.16 4.91
CA ILE A 89 0.12 -7.58 3.98
C ILE A 89 -0.04 -8.46 2.73
N GLU A 90 1.06 -9.01 2.21
CA GLU A 90 1.02 -9.96 1.09
C GLU A 90 0.23 -11.23 1.45
N LYS A 91 0.47 -11.81 2.63
CA LYS A 91 -0.32 -12.96 3.13
C LYS A 91 -1.79 -12.61 3.29
N PHE A 92 -2.08 -11.43 3.85
CA PHE A 92 -3.44 -10.93 3.99
C PHE A 92 -4.14 -10.83 2.62
N LEU A 93 -3.52 -10.18 1.63
CA LEU A 93 -4.10 -10.03 0.30
C LEU A 93 -4.26 -11.39 -0.38
N SER A 94 -3.28 -12.30 -0.24
CA SER A 94 -3.37 -13.64 -0.80
C SER A 94 -4.57 -14.41 -0.23
N LYS A 95 -4.76 -14.34 1.10
CA LYS A 95 -5.89 -14.96 1.80
C LYS A 95 -7.21 -14.30 1.41
N TYR A 96 -7.26 -12.97 1.35
CA TYR A 96 -8.45 -12.21 1.00
C TYR A 96 -8.89 -12.49 -0.44
N PHE A 97 -7.98 -12.60 -1.40
CA PHE A 97 -8.34 -12.91 -2.78
C PHE A 97 -8.52 -14.41 -3.05
N GLY A 98 -7.96 -15.27 -2.18
CA GLY A 98 -7.98 -16.72 -2.39
C GLY A 98 -7.01 -17.18 -3.49
N GLU A 99 -6.00 -16.36 -3.80
CA GLU A 99 -4.98 -16.62 -4.81
C GLU A 99 -3.62 -16.12 -4.29
N LYS A 100 -2.51 -16.67 -4.81
CA LYS A 100 -1.19 -16.16 -4.43
C LYS A 100 -0.96 -14.81 -5.09
N VAL A 101 -0.63 -13.81 -4.29
CA VAL A 101 -0.23 -12.49 -4.80
C VAL A 101 1.20 -12.18 -4.37
N LYS A 102 1.89 -11.40 -5.20
CA LYS A 102 3.15 -10.75 -4.85
C LYS A 102 2.88 -9.27 -4.63
N LEU A 103 3.07 -8.78 -3.41
CA LEU A 103 2.95 -7.36 -3.11
C LEU A 103 4.17 -6.63 -3.68
N THR A 104 3.96 -5.53 -4.40
CA THR A 104 5.03 -4.75 -5.04
C THR A 104 5.08 -3.30 -4.58
N VAL A 105 3.97 -2.71 -4.15
CA VAL A 105 3.94 -1.37 -3.57
C VAL A 105 2.89 -1.25 -2.48
N ILE A 106 3.22 -0.53 -1.42
CA ILE A 106 2.29 0.01 -0.44
C ILE A 106 2.37 1.54 -0.55
N MET A 107 1.23 2.17 -0.83
CA MET A 107 1.08 3.61 -0.70
C MET A 107 0.10 3.93 0.42
N GLU A 108 0.32 5.07 1.07
CA GLU A 108 -0.67 5.69 1.94
C GLU A 108 -1.26 6.91 1.22
N CYS A 109 -2.57 7.06 1.28
CA CYS A 109 -3.26 8.22 0.76
C CYS A 109 -4.37 8.70 1.70
N CYS A 110 -4.83 9.92 1.45
CA CYS A 110 -5.89 10.54 2.21
C CYS A 110 -7.26 10.27 1.56
N ASN A 111 -8.21 9.74 2.32
CA ASN A 111 -9.60 9.65 1.86
C ASN A 111 -10.18 11.07 1.73
N VAL A 112 -10.53 11.48 0.51
CA VAL A 112 -10.98 12.85 0.21
C VAL A 112 -12.25 13.23 0.98
N SER A 113 -13.12 12.26 1.28
CA SER A 113 -14.40 12.52 1.96
C SER A 113 -14.26 12.68 3.48
N SER A 114 -13.22 12.12 4.09
CA SER A 114 -13.11 12.02 5.55
C SER A 114 -11.78 12.50 6.13
N GLY A 115 -10.76 12.70 5.30
CA GLY A 115 -9.41 13.06 5.73
C GLY A 115 -8.61 11.90 6.34
N TYR A 116 -9.24 10.73 6.54
CA TYR A 116 -8.57 9.59 7.17
C TYR A 116 -7.61 8.87 6.22
N PRO A 117 -6.49 8.30 6.73
CA PRO A 117 -5.61 7.47 5.94
C PRO A 117 -6.30 6.22 5.39
N ILE A 118 -6.04 5.92 4.12
CA ILE A 118 -6.32 4.64 3.48
C ILE A 118 -5.05 4.17 2.77
N TRP A 119 -4.97 2.88 2.48
CA TRP A 119 -3.81 2.28 1.84
C TRP A 119 -4.15 1.80 0.44
N VAL A 120 -3.19 1.95 -0.47
CA VAL A 120 -3.26 1.42 -1.82
C VAL A 120 -2.19 0.35 -1.96
N PHE A 121 -2.62 -0.84 -2.38
CA PHE A 121 -1.74 -1.97 -2.59
C PHE A 121 -1.63 -2.24 -4.08
N TYR A 122 -0.39 -2.25 -4.58
CA TYR A 122 -0.05 -2.72 -5.91
C TYR A 122 0.50 -4.14 -5.79
N TYR A 123 -0.04 -5.06 -6.56
CA TYR A 123 0.29 -6.48 -6.45
C TYR A 123 0.23 -7.18 -7.80
N GLU A 124 1.05 -8.20 -7.98
CA GLU A 124 0.96 -9.12 -9.12
C GLU A 124 0.23 -10.39 -8.69
N LYS A 125 -0.66 -10.90 -9.54
CA LYS A 125 -1.23 -12.24 -9.33
C LYS A 125 -0.22 -13.27 -9.81
N LEU A 126 0.13 -14.22 -8.95
CA LEU A 126 1.00 -15.31 -9.32
C LEU A 126 0.15 -16.43 -9.90
N ASN A 127 0.20 -16.61 -11.22
CA ASN A 127 -0.45 -17.75 -11.86
C ASN A 127 0.11 -19.05 -11.28
N ASN A 128 -0.76 -19.88 -10.70
CA ASN A 128 -0.45 -21.27 -10.42
C ASN A 128 -0.42 -22.02 -11.76
N ASN A 129 0.64 -21.85 -12.55
CA ASN A 129 0.96 -22.81 -13.60
C ASN A 129 1.45 -24.07 -12.88
N LEU A 130 0.50 -24.95 -12.53
CA LEU A 130 0.74 -26.36 -12.26
C LEU A 130 1.11 -27.08 -13.55
#